data_AF-A0AAW4X1Q8-F1
#
_entry.id   AF-A0AAW4X1Q8-F1
#
_cell.length_a   1.000
_cell.length_b   1.000
_cell.length_c   1.000
_cell.angle_alpha   90.00
_cell.angle_beta   90.00
_cell.angle_gamma   90.00
#
_symmetry.space_group_name_H-M   'P 1'
#
loop_
_entity.id
_entity.type
_entity.pdbx_description
1 polymer ?
#
loop_
_entity_poly.entity_id
_entity_poly.type
_entity_poly.pdbx_seq_one_letter_code
_entity_poly.pdbx_strand_id
1 'polypeptide(L)'
;MMLIIDNYDSFTYNLVEYFKILKQQVKVARNDAIIIPEIIDLDPETIVISPGPCTPKEAGISKKIVRELKADYPILGICLGHLAIAETFGADIIKAVVNKSNLPAELEVSARSEQGEIMGIRHKNYLVAGVQFHPEAVLTEQGLKLLNNFLKAGKEYAN
;
A
#
# COMPACT_ATOMS: atom_id res chain seq x y z
N MET A 1 -16.67 0.02 -1.08
CA MET A 1 -16.04 -0.41 0.19
C MET A 1 -14.55 -0.65 -0.02
N MET A 2 -13.70 -0.30 0.95
CA MET A 2 -12.24 -0.53 0.92
C MET A 2 -11.84 -1.77 1.73
N LEU A 3 -10.79 -2.46 1.27
CA LEU A 3 -10.13 -3.55 2.01
C LEU A 3 -8.77 -3.10 2.55
N ILE A 4 -8.52 -3.29 3.85
CA ILE A 4 -7.20 -3.18 4.46
C ILE A 4 -6.68 -4.59 4.77
N ILE A 5 -5.47 -4.89 4.28
CA ILE A 5 -4.69 -6.06 4.63
C ILE A 5 -3.80 -5.70 5.81
N ASP A 6 -4.15 -6.20 6.99
CA ASP A 6 -3.45 -5.98 8.24
C ASP A 6 -2.27 -6.96 8.38
N ASN A 7 -1.06 -6.42 8.48
CA ASN A 7 0.16 -7.16 8.77
C ASN A 7 0.50 -7.16 10.27
N TYR A 8 -0.51 -7.24 11.13
CA TYR A 8 -0.41 -7.24 12.59
C TYR A 8 0.21 -5.96 13.16
N ASP A 9 -0.24 -4.82 12.65
CA ASP A 9 0.34 -3.53 13.00
C ASP A 9 -0.54 -2.71 13.95
N SER A 10 0.10 -2.08 14.93
CA SER A 10 -0.60 -1.23 15.91
C SER A 10 -1.24 0.02 15.28
N PHE A 11 -0.77 0.46 14.12
CA PHE A 11 -1.30 1.63 13.41
C PHE A 11 -2.44 1.30 12.45
N THR A 12 -2.78 0.02 12.24
CA THR A 12 -3.96 -0.38 11.44
C THR A 12 -5.24 0.28 11.97
N TYR A 13 -5.37 0.43 13.29
CA TYR A 13 -6.49 1.16 13.90
C TYR A 13 -6.56 2.63 13.44
N ASN A 14 -5.42 3.33 13.39
CA ASN A 14 -5.37 4.73 12.94
C ASN A 14 -5.76 4.86 11.47
N LEU A 15 -5.31 3.93 10.61
CA LEU A 15 -5.72 3.90 9.20
C LEU A 15 -7.25 3.76 9.06
N VAL A 16 -7.85 2.85 9.82
CA VAL A 16 -9.31 2.66 9.84
C VAL A 16 -10.00 3.96 10.24
N GLU A 17 -9.54 4.64 11.28
CA GLU A 17 -10.12 5.92 11.72
C GLU A 17 -9.98 7.03 10.67
N TYR A 18 -8.83 7.14 9.99
CA TYR A 18 -8.65 8.11 8.90
C TYR A 18 -9.65 7.86 7.76
N PHE A 19 -9.80 6.61 7.34
CA PHE A 19 -10.73 6.27 6.26
C PHE A 19 -12.19 6.49 6.67
N LYS A 20 -12.54 6.28 7.95
CA LYS A 20 -13.85 6.67 8.49
C LYS A 20 -14.07 8.19 8.42
N ILE A 21 -13.08 9.00 8.78
CA ILE A 21 -13.13 10.48 8.63
C ILE A 21 -13.37 10.85 7.16
N LEU A 22 -12.74 10.12 6.23
CA LEU A 22 -12.94 10.27 4.79
C LEU A 22 -14.23 9.59 4.26
N LYS A 23 -15.14 9.20 5.16
CA LYS A 23 -16.45 8.58 4.86
C LYS A 23 -16.35 7.31 4.02
N GLN A 24 -15.27 6.55 4.19
CA GLN A 24 -15.10 5.25 3.55
C GLN A 24 -15.58 4.13 4.46
N GLN A 25 -16.28 3.16 3.87
CA GLN A 25 -16.55 1.88 4.53
C GLN A 25 -15.30 1.00 4.42
N VAL A 26 -14.80 0.50 5.55
CA VAL A 26 -13.55 -0.26 5.62
C VAL A 26 -13.82 -1.67 6.12
N LYS A 27 -13.31 -2.67 5.40
CA LYS A 27 -13.14 -4.04 5.90
C LYS A 27 -11.66 -4.29 6.16
N VAL A 28 -11.34 -4.86 7.31
CA VAL A 28 -9.97 -5.28 7.65
C VAL A 28 -9.90 -6.80 7.60
N ALA A 29 -8.85 -7.33 6.98
CA ALA A 29 -8.51 -8.74 7.01
C ALA A 29 -7.02 -8.90 7.29
N ARG A 30 -6.65 -9.90 8.09
CA ARG A 30 -5.23 -10.20 8.33
C ARG A 30 -4.61 -10.85 7.09
N ASN A 31 -3.31 -10.65 6.89
CA ASN A 31 -2.58 -11.14 5.72
C ASN A 31 -2.57 -12.68 5.56
N ASP A 32 -2.99 -13.41 6.59
CA ASP A 32 -3.04 -14.87 6.69
C ASP A 32 -4.47 -15.41 6.82
N ALA A 33 -5.48 -14.53 6.88
CA ALA A 33 -6.87 -14.87 7.13
C ALA A 33 -7.79 -14.56 5.93
N ILE A 34 -7.22 -14.28 4.75
CA ILE A 34 -7.97 -14.02 3.51
C ILE A 34 -7.20 -14.58 2.31
N ILE A 35 -7.92 -15.04 1.29
CA ILE A 35 -7.34 -15.52 0.02
C ILE A 35 -7.79 -14.68 -1.18
N ILE A 36 -7.04 -14.75 -2.29
CA ILE A 36 -7.31 -13.97 -3.52
C ILE A 36 -8.77 -14.13 -4.03
N PRO A 37 -9.35 -15.35 -4.13
CA PRO A 37 -10.74 -15.50 -4.54
C PRO A 37 -11.73 -14.73 -3.64
N GLU A 38 -11.52 -14.74 -2.32
CA GLU A 38 -12.38 -13.99 -1.40
C GLU A 38 -12.24 -12.48 -1.58
N ILE A 39 -11.07 -11.99 -1.99
CA ILE A 39 -10.86 -10.56 -2.31
C ILE A 39 -11.61 -10.19 -3.59
N ILE A 40 -11.58 -11.06 -4.60
CA ILE A 40 -12.31 -10.87 -5.85
C ILE A 40 -13.82 -10.89 -5.58
N ASP A 41 -14.31 -11.86 -4.80
CA ASP A 41 -15.73 -11.96 -4.43
C ASP A 41 -16.20 -10.77 -3.56
N LEU A 42 -15.30 -10.21 -2.75
CA LEU A 42 -15.56 -9.01 -1.96
C LEU A 42 -15.70 -7.74 -2.82
N ASP A 43 -15.06 -7.74 -3.99
CA ASP A 43 -14.99 -6.63 -4.95
C ASP A 43 -14.73 -5.26 -4.31
N PRO A 44 -13.57 -5.07 -3.62
CA PRO A 44 -13.28 -3.80 -2.98
C PRO A 44 -12.97 -2.71 -4.02
N GLU A 45 -13.38 -1.48 -3.76
CA GLU A 45 -13.03 -0.32 -4.60
C GLU A 45 -11.52 -0.04 -4.60
N THR A 46 -10.83 -0.43 -3.52
CA THR A 46 -9.42 -0.15 -3.29
C THR A 46 -8.86 -1.09 -2.23
N ILE A 47 -7.61 -1.48 -2.38
CA ILE A 47 -6.87 -2.30 -1.41
C ILE A 47 -5.74 -1.47 -0.78
N VAL A 48 -5.63 -1.51 0.55
CA VAL A 48 -4.54 -0.91 1.31
C VAL A 48 -3.77 -2.01 2.04
N ILE A 49 -2.47 -2.07 1.84
CA ILE A 49 -1.57 -2.99 2.55
C ILE A 49 -0.92 -2.20 3.69
N SER A 50 -1.25 -2.56 4.92
CA SER A 50 -0.81 -1.84 6.12
C SER A 50 0.70 -1.97 6.35
N PRO A 51 1.26 -1.13 7.24
CA PRO A 51 2.55 -1.41 7.85
C PRO A 51 2.54 -2.74 8.60
N GLY A 52 3.70 -3.18 9.09
CA GLY A 52 3.84 -4.31 9.98
C GLY A 52 5.26 -4.42 10.51
N PRO A 53 5.47 -5.12 11.64
CA PRO A 53 6.79 -5.31 12.24
C PRO A 53 7.67 -6.29 11.45
N CYS A 54 7.05 -7.06 10.56
CA CYS A 54 7.69 -8.14 9.82
C CYS A 54 8.45 -7.65 8.59
N THR A 55 9.29 -8.52 8.02
CA THR A 55 10.00 -8.23 6.77
C THR A 55 9.09 -8.45 5.54
N PRO A 56 9.39 -7.88 4.36
CA PRO A 56 8.62 -8.11 3.14
C PRO A 56 8.49 -9.58 2.74
N LYS A 57 9.49 -10.40 3.11
CA LYS A 57 9.47 -11.86 2.92
C LYS A 57 8.39 -12.56 3.74
N GLU A 58 8.00 -11.95 4.86
CA GLU A 58 7.00 -12.43 5.81
C GLU A 58 5.65 -11.72 5.63
N ALA A 59 5.50 -10.83 4.65
CA ALA A 59 4.26 -10.07 4.38
C ALA A 59 3.09 -10.93 3.82
N GLY A 60 3.13 -12.25 4.03
CA GLY A 60 2.04 -13.18 3.69
C GLY A 60 1.51 -13.00 2.27
N ILE A 61 0.19 -12.84 2.16
CA ILE A 61 -0.52 -12.68 0.89
C ILE A 61 -0.25 -11.33 0.20
N SER A 62 0.36 -10.33 0.86
CA SER A 62 0.48 -8.97 0.34
C SER A 62 1.18 -8.90 -1.03
N LYS A 63 2.28 -9.65 -1.22
CA LYS A 63 2.95 -9.70 -2.53
C LYS A 63 2.11 -10.38 -3.61
N LYS A 64 1.34 -11.40 -3.21
CA LYS A 64 0.43 -12.11 -4.11
C LYS A 64 -0.68 -11.17 -4.59
N ILE A 65 -1.25 -10.37 -3.67
CA ILE A 65 -2.21 -9.31 -3.98
C ILE A 65 -1.61 -8.33 -4.99
N VAL A 66 -0.42 -7.77 -4.74
CA VAL A 66 0.20 -6.84 -5.69
C VAL A 66 0.45 -7.51 -7.04
N ARG A 67 0.89 -8.76 -7.07
CA ARG A 67 1.19 -9.46 -8.32
C ARG A 67 -0.05 -9.74 -9.15
N GLU A 68 -1.10 -10.26 -8.52
CA GLU A 68 -2.28 -10.80 -9.19
C GLU A 68 -3.37 -9.75 -9.40
N LEU A 69 -3.49 -8.77 -8.50
CA LEU A 69 -4.62 -7.83 -8.46
C LEU A 69 -4.27 -6.41 -8.90
N LYS A 70 -3.00 -6.12 -9.25
CA LYS A 70 -2.55 -4.77 -9.67
C LYS A 70 -3.31 -4.17 -10.85
N ALA A 71 -3.80 -5.02 -11.77
CA ALA A 71 -4.48 -4.54 -12.97
C ALA A 71 -5.93 -4.15 -12.68
N ASP A 72 -6.56 -4.87 -11.75
CA ASP A 72 -8.00 -4.79 -11.48
C ASP A 72 -8.31 -3.82 -10.35
N TYR A 73 -7.42 -3.70 -9.36
CA TYR A 73 -7.67 -2.93 -8.14
C TYR A 73 -6.61 -1.86 -7.91
N PRO A 74 -6.99 -0.64 -7.50
CA PRO A 74 -6.06 0.33 -6.92
C PRO A 74 -5.42 -0.22 -5.63
N ILE A 75 -4.08 -0.17 -5.52
CA ILE A 75 -3.33 -0.69 -4.36
C ILE A 75 -2.44 0.39 -3.75
N LEU A 76 -2.59 0.64 -2.45
CA LEU A 76 -1.68 1.48 -1.65
C LEU A 76 -0.93 0.64 -0.63
N GLY A 77 0.39 0.66 -0.68
CA GLY A 77 1.26 0.05 0.35
C GLY A 77 1.86 1.09 1.28
N ILE A 78 1.84 0.82 2.59
CA ILE A 78 2.41 1.72 3.60
C ILE A 78 3.51 0.99 4.37
N CYS A 79 4.68 1.60 4.49
CA CYS A 79 5.86 1.04 5.17
C CYS A 79 6.19 -0.38 4.68
N LEU A 80 5.82 -1.44 5.41
CA LEU A 80 5.94 -2.83 4.94
C LEU A 80 5.24 -3.06 3.59
N GLY A 81 4.03 -2.51 3.40
CA GLY A 81 3.32 -2.57 2.13
C GLY A 81 4.08 -1.91 0.97
N HIS A 82 4.77 -0.80 1.24
CA HIS A 82 5.63 -0.14 0.25
C HIS A 82 6.80 -1.04 -0.17
N LEU A 83 7.47 -1.67 0.79
CA LEU A 83 8.54 -2.62 0.51
C LEU A 83 8.03 -3.87 -0.22
N ALA A 84 6.86 -4.38 0.14
CA ALA A 84 6.23 -5.52 -0.52
C ALA A 84 5.91 -5.21 -1.99
N ILE A 85 5.43 -4.01 -2.30
CA ILE A 85 5.23 -3.55 -3.69
C ILE A 85 6.58 -3.55 -4.42
N ALA A 86 7.60 -2.88 -3.88
CA ALA A 86 8.90 -2.76 -4.52
C ALA A 86 9.52 -4.14 -4.80
N GLU A 87 9.54 -5.03 -3.82
CA GLU A 87 10.08 -6.40 -3.94
C GLU A 87 9.27 -7.24 -4.93
N THR A 88 7.94 -7.05 -5.01
CA THR A 88 7.09 -7.78 -5.97
C THR A 88 7.47 -7.50 -7.42
N PHE A 89 7.96 -6.30 -7.71
CA PHE A 89 8.45 -5.92 -9.04
C PHE A 89 9.96 -6.16 -9.21
N GLY A 90 10.65 -6.68 -8.20
CA GLY A 90 12.07 -7.09 -8.30
C GLY A 90 13.08 -6.09 -7.73
N ALA A 91 12.65 -5.07 -6.98
CA ALA A 91 13.58 -4.20 -6.27
C ALA A 91 14.21 -4.93 -5.06
N ASP A 92 15.48 -4.64 -4.78
CA ASP A 92 16.14 -5.15 -3.58
C ASP A 92 15.75 -4.30 -2.36
N ILE A 93 15.63 -4.94 -1.21
CA ILE A 93 15.41 -4.25 0.07
C ILE A 93 16.69 -4.34 0.91
N ILE A 94 17.28 -3.20 1.25
CA ILE A 94 18.50 -3.10 2.04
C ILE A 94 18.18 -2.32 3.31
N LYS A 95 18.36 -2.92 4.49
CA LYS A 95 18.08 -2.27 5.78
C LYS A 95 16.69 -1.61 5.85
N ALA A 96 15.67 -2.34 5.39
CA ALA A 96 14.26 -1.89 5.36
C ALA A 96 13.97 -0.65 4.49
N VAL A 97 14.80 -0.37 3.49
CA VAL A 97 14.53 0.62 2.44
C VAL A 97 14.72 0.04 1.04
N VAL A 98 14.02 0.59 0.06
CA VAL A 98 14.15 0.20 -1.35
C VAL A 98 15.51 0.61 -1.90
N ASN A 99 16.23 -0.33 -2.49
CA ASN A 99 17.53 -0.09 -3.10
C ASN A 99 17.38 0.76 -4.38
N LYS A 100 17.89 1.98 -4.34
CA LYS A 100 17.87 2.90 -5.48
C LYS A 100 18.65 2.42 -6.69
N SER A 101 19.63 1.52 -6.52
CA SER A 101 20.51 1.06 -7.58
C SER A 101 19.89 0.00 -8.48
N ASN A 102 18.79 -0.63 -8.07
CA ASN A 102 18.14 -1.70 -8.84
C ASN A 102 16.62 -1.49 -9.03
N LEU A 103 16.14 -0.24 -8.98
CA LEU A 103 14.72 0.02 -9.12
C LEU A 103 14.21 -0.49 -10.50
N PRO A 104 13.20 -1.39 -10.54
CA PRO A 104 12.62 -1.91 -11.77
C PRO A 104 12.07 -0.82 -12.68
N ALA A 105 12.11 -1.04 -13.99
CA ALA A 105 11.68 -0.05 -14.98
C ALA A 105 10.17 0.26 -14.92
N GLU A 106 9.38 -0.64 -14.35
CA GLU A 106 7.95 -0.51 -14.14
C GLU A 106 7.59 0.44 -12.98
N LEU A 107 8.55 0.71 -12.09
CA LEU A 107 8.39 1.58 -10.95
C LEU A 107 9.03 2.95 -11.21
N GLU A 108 8.32 4.01 -10.80
CA GLU A 108 8.83 5.37 -10.73
C GLU A 108 8.95 5.82 -9.27
N VAL A 109 9.94 6.65 -8.98
CA VAL A 109 10.09 7.27 -7.65
C VAL A 109 9.23 8.52 -7.59
N SER A 110 8.26 8.54 -6.68
CA SER A 110 7.34 9.67 -6.49
C SER A 110 7.73 10.57 -5.31
N ALA A 111 8.59 10.10 -4.40
CA ALA A 111 9.07 10.90 -3.26
C ALA A 111 10.45 10.41 -2.79
N ARG A 112 11.25 11.34 -2.27
CA ARG A 112 12.56 11.07 -1.67
C ARG A 112 12.72 11.81 -0.35
N SER A 113 13.55 11.29 0.56
CA SER A 113 14.02 12.03 1.73
C SER A 113 15.13 13.02 1.36
N GLU A 114 15.50 13.90 2.29
CA GLU A 114 16.65 14.81 2.13
C GLU A 114 17.97 14.05 1.89
N GLN A 115 18.08 12.83 2.43
CA GLN A 115 19.24 11.95 2.26
C GLN A 115 19.17 11.13 0.96
N GLY A 116 18.12 11.32 0.16
CA GLY A 116 17.93 10.69 -1.15
C GLY A 116 17.35 9.27 -1.11
N GLU A 117 16.89 8.81 0.06
CA GLU A 117 16.19 7.53 0.20
C GLU A 117 14.84 7.57 -0.52
N ILE A 118 14.42 6.45 -1.08
CA ILE A 118 13.12 6.34 -1.76
C ILE A 118 12.04 6.30 -0.70
N MET A 119 11.18 7.33 -0.69
CA MET A 119 10.08 7.47 0.27
C MET A 119 8.72 7.20 -0.36
N GLY A 120 8.65 7.17 -1.69
CA GLY A 120 7.44 6.86 -2.43
C GLY A 120 7.75 6.28 -3.80
N ILE A 121 6.96 5.28 -4.20
CA ILE A 121 7.01 4.66 -5.52
C ILE A 121 5.61 4.55 -6.11
N ARG A 122 5.54 4.52 -7.45
CA ARG A 122 4.32 4.23 -8.20
C ARG A 122 4.62 3.31 -9.36
N HIS A 123 3.67 2.47 -9.74
CA HIS A 123 3.74 1.70 -10.96
C HIS A 123 3.33 2.56 -12.15
N LYS A 124 4.02 2.43 -13.29
CA LYS A 124 3.78 3.27 -14.48
C LYS A 124 2.44 3.03 -15.18
N ASN A 125 1.96 1.79 -15.17
CA ASN A 125 0.78 1.38 -15.93
C ASN A 125 -0.45 1.02 -15.07
N TYR A 126 -0.28 0.93 -13.75
CA TYR A 126 -1.31 0.44 -12.82
C TYR A 126 -1.40 1.40 -11.65
N LEU A 127 -2.59 1.54 -11.06
CA LEU A 127 -2.78 2.39 -9.88
C LEU A 127 -2.27 1.70 -8.61
N VAL A 128 -0.98 1.39 -8.60
CA VAL A 128 -0.24 0.80 -7.48
C VAL A 128 0.77 1.81 -6.99
N ALA A 129 0.68 2.20 -5.72
CA ALA A 129 1.56 3.16 -5.10
C ALA A 129 2.02 2.67 -3.72
N GLY A 130 3.22 3.05 -3.30
CA GLY A 130 3.72 2.74 -1.97
C GLY A 130 4.40 3.93 -1.32
N VAL A 131 4.20 4.15 -0.03
CA VAL A 131 4.90 5.17 0.78
C VAL A 131 5.66 4.54 1.95
N GLN A 132 6.90 4.96 2.18
CA GLN A 132 7.75 4.40 3.23
C GLN A 132 7.41 4.92 4.62
N PHE A 133 6.86 6.13 4.71
CA PHE A 133 6.42 6.75 5.96
C PHE A 133 4.97 6.37 6.29
N HIS A 134 4.58 6.62 7.54
CA HIS A 134 3.25 6.34 8.07
C HIS A 134 2.39 7.62 8.01
N PRO A 135 1.57 7.85 6.97
CA PRO A 135 0.65 9.00 6.93
C PRO A 135 -0.35 9.02 8.10
N GLU A 136 -0.53 7.89 8.77
CA GLU A 136 -1.43 7.64 9.90
C GLU A 136 -0.79 7.85 11.29
N ALA A 137 0.54 7.97 11.39
CA ALA A 137 1.24 7.97 12.68
C ALA A 137 1.03 9.27 13.48
N VAL A 138 0.80 10.37 12.78
CA VAL A 138 0.47 11.67 13.36
C VAL A 138 -0.67 12.21 12.51
N LEU A 139 -1.83 12.50 13.12
CA LEU A 139 -3.07 13.08 12.55
C LEU A 139 -2.83 14.41 11.81
N THR A 140 -2.01 14.36 10.77
CA THR A 140 -1.61 15.50 9.97
C THR A 140 -2.58 15.69 8.82
N GLU A 141 -2.85 16.95 8.50
CA GLU A 141 -3.66 17.32 7.34
C GLU A 141 -3.06 16.78 6.04
N GLN A 142 -1.72 16.73 5.97
CA GLN A 142 -0.99 16.22 4.81
C GLN A 142 -1.19 14.71 4.63
N GLY A 143 -1.16 13.93 5.72
CA GLY A 143 -1.44 12.50 5.68
C GLY A 143 -2.86 12.22 5.19
N LEU A 144 -3.85 12.92 5.74
CA LEU A 144 -5.24 12.83 5.28
C LEU A 144 -5.41 13.22 3.82
N LYS A 145 -4.74 14.29 3.37
CA LYS A 145 -4.76 14.73 1.97
C LYS A 145 -4.18 13.68 1.04
N LEU A 146 -3.08 13.03 1.44
CA LEU A 146 -2.46 11.95 0.66
C LEU A 146 -3.42 10.77 0.48
N LEU A 147 -4.02 10.27 1.57
CA LEU A 147 -4.98 9.17 1.49
C LEU A 147 -6.21 9.55 0.65
N ASN A 148 -6.72 10.77 0.82
CA ASN A 148 -7.85 11.26 0.02
C ASN A 148 -7.52 11.37 -1.48
N ASN A 149 -6.30 11.80 -1.83
CA ASN A 149 -5.88 11.85 -3.23
C ASN A 149 -5.84 10.44 -3.84
N PHE A 150 -5.36 9.45 -3.09
CA PHE A 150 -5.34 8.07 -3.56
C PHE A 150 -6.76 7.52 -3.78
N LEU A 151 -7.69 7.76 -2.83
CA LEU A 151 -9.10 7.39 -2.97
C LEU A 151 -9.76 7.99 -4.22
N LYS A 152 -9.48 9.27 -4.50
CA LYS A 152 -10.00 9.95 -5.69
C LYS A 152 -9.48 9.31 -6.97
N ALA A 153 -8.17 9.06 -7.05
CA ALA A 153 -7.57 8.36 -8.18
C ALA A 153 -8.16 6.96 -8.36
N GLY A 154 -8.43 6.24 -7.26
CA GLY A 154 -9.06 4.91 -7.33
C GLY A 154 -10.46 4.94 -7.93
N LYS A 155 -11.27 5.96 -7.60
CA LYS A 155 -12.59 6.15 -8.21
C LYS A 155 -12.51 6.47 -9.69
N GLU A 156 -11.53 7.26 -10.11
CA GLU A 156 -11.30 7.55 -11.53
C GLU A 156 -10.81 6.32 -12.29
N TYR A 157 -10.05 5.44 -11.65
CA TYR A 157 -9.55 4.20 -12.25
C TYR A 157 -10.64 3.15 -12.50
N ALA A 158 -11.71 3.16 -11.70
CA ALA A 158 -12.83 2.22 -11.82
C ALA A 158 -13.91 2.64 -12.84
N ASN A 159 -13.83 3.85 -13.40
CA ASN A 159 -14.77 4.40 -14.40
C ASN A 159 -14.16 4.39 -15.80
#